data_AF-A0A8B7PP91-F1
#
_entry.id   AF-A0A8B7PP91-F1
#
_cell.length_a   1.000
_cell.length_b   1.000
_cell.length_c   1.000
_cell.angle_alpha   90.00
_cell.angle_beta   90.00
_cell.angle_gamma   90.00
#
_symmetry.space_group_name_H-M   'P 1'
#
loop_
_entity.id
_entity.type
_entity.pdbx_description
1 polymer ?
#
loop_
_entity_poly.entity_id
_entity_poly.type
_entity_poly.pdbx_seq_one_letter_code
_entity_poly.pdbx_strand_id
1 'polypeptide(L)'
;MISFAFFVLVTTASVCAKSGCLRAIEEVETMSDEGCVYMHRDVMKNMREYEGCALFRPFATYDKELCDPMASVVFRCVAQKREYLAEDETFDVVAFKRNVLNNACDEEPEFDVANEECVGLMDHFNVVLYGRCLAQHLS
;
A
#
# COMPACT_ATOMS: atom_id res chain seq x y z
N MET A 1 -28.04 58.36 6.64
CA MET A 1 -26.70 57.72 6.67
C MET A 1 -26.92 56.22 6.64
N ILE A 2 -26.74 55.57 5.50
CA ILE A 2 -26.93 54.12 5.35
C ILE A 2 -25.54 53.50 5.32
N SER A 3 -25.20 52.77 6.39
CA SER A 3 -23.94 52.03 6.51
C SER A 3 -24.09 50.71 5.75
N PHE A 4 -23.31 50.54 4.67
CA PHE A 4 -23.19 49.27 3.98
C PHE A 4 -22.08 48.46 4.64
N ALA A 5 -22.46 47.40 5.37
CA ALA A 5 -21.52 46.40 5.86
C ALA A 5 -21.12 45.49 4.70
N PHE A 6 -19.87 45.60 4.24
CA PHE A 6 -19.26 44.65 3.31
C PHE A 6 -18.92 43.37 4.07
N PHE A 7 -19.72 42.32 3.89
CA PHE A 7 -19.32 40.96 4.25
C PHE A 7 -18.34 40.45 3.20
N VAL A 8 -17.05 40.41 3.54
CA VAL A 8 -16.04 39.72 2.74
C VAL A 8 -16.18 38.22 3.05
N LEU A 9 -16.83 37.50 2.15
CA LEU A 9 -16.83 36.04 2.12
C LEU A 9 -15.45 35.57 1.66
N VAL A 10 -14.60 35.19 2.61
CA VAL A 10 -13.36 34.45 2.31
C VAL A 10 -13.76 33.02 2.01
N THR A 11 -13.91 32.69 0.72
CA THR A 11 -14.00 31.29 0.28
C THR A 11 -12.61 30.67 0.40
N THR A 12 -12.34 29.98 1.51
CA THR A 12 -11.21 29.06 1.55
C THR A 12 -11.53 27.91 0.61
N ALA A 13 -10.95 27.93 -0.58
CA ALA A 13 -10.88 26.75 -1.42
C ALA A 13 -10.08 25.70 -0.64
N SER A 14 -10.77 24.77 0.03
CA SER A 14 -10.11 23.59 0.57
C SER A 14 -9.71 22.74 -0.62
N VAL A 15 -8.49 22.94 -1.13
CA VAL A 15 -7.79 21.83 -1.76
C VAL A 15 -7.71 20.79 -0.65
N CYS A 16 -8.47 19.69 -0.76
CA CYS A 16 -8.34 18.56 0.15
C CYS A 16 -6.89 18.10 0.03
N ALA A 17 -6.04 18.55 0.96
CA ALA A 17 -4.66 18.13 1.00
C ALA A 17 -4.69 16.64 1.31
N LYS A 18 -4.06 15.86 0.44
CA LYS A 18 -3.87 14.43 0.65
C LYS A 18 -3.27 14.20 2.04
N SER A 19 -3.84 13.29 2.82
CA SER A 19 -3.30 12.99 4.15
C SER A 19 -1.87 12.45 4.04
N GLY A 20 -1.08 12.64 5.11
CA GLY A 20 0.27 12.09 5.19
C GLY A 20 0.27 10.57 5.01
N CYS A 21 -0.72 9.91 5.60
CA CYS A 21 -0.92 8.47 5.49
C CYS A 21 -1.20 8.02 4.05
N LEU A 22 -2.21 8.60 3.38
CA LEU A 22 -2.55 8.18 2.02
C LEU A 22 -1.36 8.35 1.05
N ARG A 23 -0.56 9.41 1.21
CA ARG A 23 0.67 9.58 0.42
C ARG A 23 1.69 8.46 0.71
N ALA A 24 1.91 8.10 1.96
CA ALA A 24 2.83 7.02 2.32
C ALA A 24 2.35 5.67 1.77
N ILE A 25 1.04 5.42 1.76
CA ILE A 25 0.44 4.21 1.20
C ILE A 25 0.61 4.13 -0.32
N GLU A 26 0.47 5.23 -1.05
CA GLU A 26 0.69 5.22 -2.50
C GLU A 26 2.14 4.85 -2.90
N GLU A 27 3.12 5.19 -2.07
CA GLU A 27 4.50 4.76 -2.28
C GLU A 27 4.64 3.23 -2.14
N VAL A 28 3.78 2.58 -1.34
CA VAL A 28 3.75 1.11 -1.18
C VAL A 28 3.25 0.42 -2.44
N GLU A 29 2.32 1.03 -3.19
CA GLU A 29 1.75 0.44 -4.42
C GLU A 29 2.80 0.16 -5.51
N THR A 30 3.94 0.84 -5.43
CA THR A 30 5.05 0.68 -6.38
C THR A 30 6.29 0.08 -5.72
N MET A 31 6.15 -0.39 -4.47
CA MET A 31 7.27 -0.90 -3.70
C MET A 31 7.90 -2.12 -4.36
N SER A 32 9.22 -2.06 -4.50
CA SER A 32 10.06 -3.12 -5.03
C SER A 32 11.42 -3.07 -4.34
N ASP A 33 12.16 -4.17 -4.37
CA ASP A 33 13.56 -4.25 -3.97
C ASP A 33 14.34 -4.96 -5.08
N GLU A 34 15.29 -4.26 -5.71
CA GLU A 34 16.06 -4.79 -6.82
C GLU A 34 16.85 -6.05 -6.45
N GLY A 35 17.35 -6.12 -5.21
CA GLY A 35 18.07 -7.29 -4.71
C GLY A 35 17.19 -8.53 -4.58
N CYS A 36 15.98 -8.37 -4.04
CA CYS A 36 14.99 -9.45 -3.95
C CYS A 36 14.51 -9.89 -5.33
N VAL A 37 14.22 -8.93 -6.21
CA VAL A 37 13.85 -9.21 -7.61
C VAL A 37 14.97 -9.96 -8.33
N TYR A 38 16.23 -9.57 -8.14
CA TYR A 38 17.37 -10.23 -8.74
C TYR A 38 17.59 -11.65 -8.19
N MET A 39 17.47 -11.83 -6.88
CA MET A 39 17.58 -13.11 -6.20
C MET A 39 16.52 -14.11 -6.69
N HIS A 40 15.31 -13.61 -6.95
CA HIS A 40 14.16 -14.40 -7.41
C HIS A 40 13.80 -14.12 -8.87
N ARG A 41 14.78 -13.79 -9.70
CA ARG A 41 14.56 -13.40 -11.11
C ARG A 41 13.83 -14.45 -11.94
N ASP A 42 14.00 -15.73 -11.64
CA ASP A 42 13.35 -16.83 -12.36
C ASP A 42 11.84 -16.86 -12.06
N VAL A 43 11.46 -16.59 -10.82
CA VAL A 43 10.06 -16.40 -10.41
C VAL A 43 9.48 -15.19 -11.12
N MET A 44 10.20 -14.06 -11.12
CA MET A 44 9.77 -12.84 -11.82
C MET A 44 9.67 -13.02 -13.33
N LYS A 45 10.51 -13.89 -13.92
CA LYS A 45 10.40 -14.26 -15.34
C LYS A 45 9.13 -15.07 -15.57
N ASN A 46 8.88 -16.10 -14.76
CA ASN A 46 7.69 -16.95 -14.86
C ASN A 46 6.41 -16.13 -14.72
N MET A 47 6.34 -15.22 -13.74
CA MET A 47 5.18 -14.32 -13.57
C MET A 47 4.90 -13.47 -14.81
N ARG A 48 5.93 -13.03 -15.55
CA ARG A 48 5.75 -12.23 -16.78
C ARG A 48 5.15 -13.02 -17.94
N GLU A 49 5.20 -14.35 -17.90
CA GLU A 49 4.59 -15.21 -18.91
C GLU A 49 3.06 -15.28 -18.75
N TYR A 50 2.53 -14.87 -17.59
CA TYR A 50 1.10 -14.84 -17.29
C TYR A 50 0.59 -13.40 -17.23
N GLU A 51 -0.22 -12.98 -18.22
CA GLU A 51 -0.74 -11.60 -18.26
C GLU A 51 -1.56 -11.21 -17.02
N GLY A 52 -2.20 -12.19 -16.37
CA GLY A 52 -2.96 -12.03 -15.12
C GLY A 52 -2.08 -11.72 -13.89
N CYS A 53 -0.76 -11.92 -13.97
CA CYS A 53 0.18 -11.65 -12.86
C CYS A 53 0.82 -10.27 -12.90
N ALA A 54 0.44 -9.43 -13.86
CA ALA A 54 0.93 -8.06 -13.91
C ALA A 54 0.37 -7.26 -12.71
N LEU A 55 1.21 -7.02 -11.70
CA LEU A 55 0.87 -6.34 -10.44
C LEU A 55 0.24 -4.94 -10.63
N PHE A 56 0.54 -4.28 -11.75
CA PHE A 56 -0.01 -2.96 -12.10
C PHE A 56 -1.33 -3.01 -12.88
N ARG A 57 -1.87 -4.21 -13.15
CA ARG A 57 -3.21 -4.35 -13.72
C ARG A 57 -4.28 -3.94 -12.70
N PRO A 58 -5.49 -3.57 -13.15
CA PRO A 58 -6.63 -3.40 -12.25
C PRO A 58 -6.79 -4.62 -11.34
N PHE A 59 -7.12 -4.40 -10.07
CA PHE A 59 -7.34 -5.48 -9.09
C PHE A 59 -8.26 -6.59 -9.61
N ALA A 60 -9.34 -6.22 -10.30
CA ALA A 60 -10.33 -7.15 -10.86
C ALA A 60 -9.77 -8.10 -11.94
N THR A 61 -8.56 -7.83 -12.44
CA THR A 61 -7.91 -8.61 -13.51
C THR A 61 -6.66 -9.33 -13.03
N TYR A 62 -6.29 -9.17 -11.76
CA TYR A 62 -5.16 -9.89 -11.17
C TYR A 62 -5.61 -11.28 -10.71
N ASP A 63 -4.94 -12.33 -11.20
CA ASP A 63 -5.24 -13.71 -10.82
C ASP A 63 -4.53 -14.06 -9.51
N LYS A 64 -5.20 -13.77 -8.38
CA LYS A 64 -4.62 -13.98 -7.04
C LYS A 64 -4.16 -15.41 -6.80
N GLU A 65 -4.99 -16.40 -7.14
CA GLU A 65 -4.69 -17.80 -6.87
C GLU A 65 -3.45 -18.28 -7.62
N LEU A 66 -3.28 -17.85 -8.87
CA LEU A 66 -2.09 -18.18 -9.65
C LEU A 66 -0.86 -17.37 -9.21
N CYS A 67 -1.04 -16.07 -8.98
CA CYS A 67 0.07 -15.13 -8.94
C CYS A 67 0.63 -14.87 -7.54
N ASP A 68 -0.22 -14.91 -6.50
CA ASP A 68 0.20 -14.64 -5.12
C ASP A 68 1.27 -15.62 -4.62
N PRO A 69 1.16 -16.95 -4.84
CA PRO A 69 2.21 -17.89 -4.44
C PRO A 69 3.58 -17.59 -5.06
N MET A 70 3.60 -17.15 -6.33
CA MET A 70 4.85 -16.76 -7.01
C MET A 70 5.38 -15.43 -6.44
N ALA A 71 4.52 -14.42 -6.36
CA ALA A 71 4.89 -13.09 -5.86
C ALA A 71 5.39 -13.14 -4.41
N SER A 72 4.83 -14.05 -3.60
CA SER A 72 5.13 -14.20 -2.18
C SER A 72 6.61 -14.39 -1.90
N VAL A 73 7.31 -15.17 -2.74
CA VAL A 73 8.76 -15.41 -2.55
C VAL A 73 9.54 -14.10 -2.64
N VAL A 74 9.20 -13.25 -3.60
CA VAL A 74 9.85 -11.95 -3.80
C VAL A 74 9.47 -10.99 -2.67
N PHE A 75 8.20 -10.88 -2.34
CA PHE A 75 7.74 -9.92 -1.34
C PHE A 75 8.07 -10.31 0.10
N ARG A 76 8.19 -11.60 0.43
CA ARG A 76 8.75 -12.03 1.71
C ARG A 76 10.20 -11.59 1.87
N CYS A 77 11.00 -11.65 0.81
CA CYS A 77 12.35 -11.07 0.84
C CYS A 77 12.31 -9.55 1.09
N VAL A 78 11.37 -8.82 0.47
CA VAL A 78 11.17 -7.39 0.74
C VAL A 78 10.78 -7.15 2.20
N ALA A 79 9.87 -7.96 2.74
CA ALA A 79 9.41 -7.90 4.13
C ALA A 79 10.54 -8.12 5.12
N GLN A 80 11.39 -9.11 4.85
CA GLN A 80 12.57 -9.37 5.66
C GLN A 80 13.55 -8.19 5.63
N LYS A 81 13.86 -7.67 4.44
CA LYS A 81 14.79 -6.54 4.28
C LYS A 81 14.31 -5.23 4.89
N ARG A 82 13.00 -4.97 4.82
CA ARG A 82 12.37 -3.79 5.41
C ARG A 82 11.87 -4.03 6.82
N GLU A 83 12.21 -5.18 7.40
CA GLU A 83 11.97 -5.51 8.80
C GLU A 83 10.49 -5.37 9.21
N TYR A 84 9.57 -5.88 8.38
CA TYR A 84 8.14 -5.99 8.71
C TYR A 84 7.62 -7.44 8.67
N LEU A 85 8.56 -8.39 8.74
CA LEU A 85 8.32 -9.81 8.89
C LEU A 85 8.50 -10.17 10.37
N ALA A 86 7.46 -10.71 11.01
CA ALA A 86 7.52 -11.19 12.39
C ALA A 86 8.40 -12.45 12.52
N GLU A 87 8.72 -12.85 13.76
CA GLU A 87 9.53 -14.04 14.04
C GLU A 87 8.88 -15.35 13.55
N ASP A 88 7.55 -15.40 13.51
CA ASP A 88 6.76 -16.52 12.99
C ASP A 88 6.51 -16.41 11.47
N GLU A 89 7.24 -15.52 10.79
CA GLU A 89 7.14 -15.23 9.36
C GLU A 89 5.77 -14.70 8.91
N THR A 90 4.98 -14.13 9.85
CA THR A 90 3.73 -13.43 9.56
C THR A 90 3.95 -11.92 9.39
N PHE A 91 2.92 -11.23 8.89
CA PHE A 91 2.95 -9.79 8.67
C PHE A 91 2.92 -9.01 9.99
N ASP A 92 3.95 -8.22 10.26
CA ASP A 92 3.97 -7.31 11.41
C ASP A 92 3.50 -5.92 10.99
N VAL A 93 2.22 -5.63 11.21
CA VAL A 93 1.61 -4.34 10.87
C VAL A 93 2.24 -3.17 11.64
N VAL A 94 2.69 -3.39 12.88
CA VAL A 94 3.30 -2.33 13.70
C VAL A 94 4.68 -1.99 13.12
N ALA A 95 5.47 -3.01 12.80
CA ALA A 95 6.76 -2.81 12.14
C ALA A 95 6.58 -2.24 10.73
N PHE A 96 5.53 -2.60 10.00
CA PHE A 96 5.21 -2.00 8.70
C PHE A 96 4.91 -0.50 8.82
N LYS A 97 4.03 -0.09 9.76
CA LYS A 97 3.74 1.34 10.02
C LYS A 97 5.04 2.09 10.34
N ARG A 98 5.90 1.51 11.18
CA ARG A 98 7.17 2.12 11.58
C ARG A 98 8.20 2.20 10.46
N ASN A 99 8.50 1.08 9.83
CA ASN A 99 9.67 0.92 8.96
C ASN A 99 9.37 1.23 7.48
N VAL A 100 8.10 1.12 7.06
CA VAL A 100 7.68 1.39 5.69
C VAL A 100 6.94 2.72 5.59
N LEU A 101 5.99 2.97 6.50
CA LEU A 101 5.17 4.19 6.45
C LEU A 101 5.74 5.36 7.25
N ASN A 102 6.86 5.17 7.97
CA ASN A 102 7.45 6.16 8.87
C ASN A 102 6.43 6.73 9.87
N ASN A 103 5.54 5.88 10.39
CA ASN A 103 4.46 6.22 11.31
C ASN A 103 3.45 7.25 10.76
N ALA A 104 3.41 7.47 9.45
CA ALA A 104 2.52 8.46 8.83
C ALA A 104 1.03 8.17 9.00
N CYS A 105 0.67 6.96 9.44
CA CYS A 105 -0.70 6.46 9.62
C CYS A 105 -1.05 6.15 11.09
N ASP A 106 -0.24 6.57 12.07
CA ASP A 106 -0.49 6.24 13.49
C ASP A 106 -1.70 6.98 14.07
N GLU A 107 -1.98 8.17 13.57
CA GLU A 107 -3.08 9.03 14.03
C GLU A 107 -4.30 9.00 13.09
N GLU A 108 -4.38 8.03 12.17
CA GLU A 108 -5.39 7.95 11.11
C GLU A 108 -6.30 6.73 11.34
N PRO A 109 -7.44 6.88 12.03
CA PRO A 109 -8.36 5.78 12.33
C PRO A 109 -8.85 5.03 11.09
N GLU A 110 -8.97 5.74 9.96
CA GLU A 110 -9.35 5.18 8.66
C GLU A 110 -8.34 4.13 8.17
N PHE A 111 -7.05 4.24 8.58
CA PHE A 111 -6.05 3.21 8.28
C PHE A 111 -6.39 1.90 8.99
N ASP A 112 -6.80 1.94 10.26
CA ASP A 112 -7.04 0.73 11.02
C ASP A 112 -8.25 -0.03 10.44
N VAL A 113 -9.31 0.69 10.06
CA VAL A 113 -10.48 0.13 9.34
C VAL A 113 -10.06 -0.47 8.00
N ALA A 114 -9.30 0.27 7.20
CA ALA A 114 -8.81 -0.21 5.91
C ALA A 114 -7.91 -1.46 6.07
N ASN A 115 -7.05 -1.48 7.10
CA ASN A 115 -6.18 -2.61 7.40
C ASN A 115 -7.00 -3.87 7.73
N GLU A 116 -8.05 -3.76 8.54
CA GLU A 116 -8.93 -4.91 8.83
C GLU A 116 -9.55 -5.52 7.55
N GLU A 117 -9.91 -4.70 6.56
CA GLU A 117 -10.46 -5.16 5.29
C GLU A 117 -9.39 -5.72 4.32
N CYS A 118 -8.18 -5.17 4.35
CA CYS A 118 -7.14 -5.44 3.37
C CYS A 118 -6.09 -6.48 3.82
N VAL A 119 -5.94 -6.74 5.13
CA VAL A 119 -4.82 -7.52 5.68
C VAL A 119 -4.73 -8.95 5.15
N GLY A 120 -5.84 -9.56 4.68
CA GLY A 120 -5.81 -10.88 4.06
C GLY A 120 -4.94 -10.96 2.79
N LEU A 121 -4.63 -9.83 2.14
CA LEU A 121 -3.67 -9.76 1.03
C LEU A 121 -2.22 -10.04 1.48
N MET A 122 -1.95 -9.93 2.78
CA MET A 122 -0.64 -10.18 3.38
C MET A 122 -0.40 -11.65 3.73
N ASP A 123 -1.38 -12.55 3.58
CA ASP A 123 -1.18 -14.01 3.73
C ASP A 123 -0.07 -14.53 2.79
N HIS A 124 0.00 -13.96 1.60
CA HIS A 124 1.06 -14.17 0.63
C HIS A 124 2.05 -13.01 0.53
N PHE A 125 2.04 -12.07 1.48
CA PHE A 125 2.86 -10.86 1.46
C PHE A 125 2.71 -10.03 0.18
N ASN A 126 1.53 -9.99 -0.45
CA ASN A 126 1.35 -9.18 -1.65
C ASN A 126 1.19 -7.70 -1.28
N VAL A 127 2.30 -7.08 -0.88
CA VAL A 127 2.35 -5.75 -0.29
C VAL A 127 1.93 -4.65 -1.25
N VAL A 128 2.13 -4.85 -2.55
CA VAL A 128 1.63 -3.94 -3.60
C VAL A 128 0.11 -3.94 -3.63
N LEU A 129 -0.52 -5.12 -3.64
CA LEU A 129 -1.98 -5.20 -3.58
C LEU A 129 -2.50 -4.72 -2.22
N TYR A 130 -1.82 -5.01 -1.12
CA TYR A 130 -2.20 -4.48 0.17
C TYR A 130 -2.20 -2.93 0.18
N GLY A 131 -1.12 -2.29 -0.30
CA GLY A 131 -1.04 -0.84 -0.40
C GLY A 131 -2.15 -0.24 -1.27
N ARG A 132 -2.43 -0.84 -2.44
CA ARG A 132 -3.50 -0.36 -3.32
C ARG A 132 -4.89 -0.52 -2.70
N CYS A 133 -5.10 -1.55 -1.89
CA CYS A 133 -6.35 -1.77 -1.17
C CYS A 133 -6.54 -0.66 -0.13
N LEU A 134 -5.52 -0.42 0.70
CA LEU A 134 -5.53 0.66 1.68
C LEU A 134 -5.79 2.03 1.03
N ALA A 135 -5.14 2.32 -0.10
CA ALA A 135 -5.33 3.58 -0.81
C ALA A 135 -6.79 3.81 -1.24
N GLN A 136 -7.50 2.76 -1.66
CA GLN A 136 -8.92 2.86 -2.04
C GLN A 136 -9.84 3.20 -0.88
N HIS A 137 -9.50 2.77 0.34
CA HIS A 137 -10.26 3.10 1.55
C HIS A 137 -9.91 4.47 2.13
N LEU A 138 -8.68 4.94 1.89
CA LEU A 138 -8.17 6.23 2.39
C LEU A 138 -8.41 7.41 1.42
N SER A 139 -8.79 7.15 0.17
CA SER A 139 -9.00 8.14 -0.90
C SER A 139 -10.35 8.83 -0.88
#